data_AF-A0A2D9C9C2-F1
#
_entry.id   AF-A0A2D9C9C2-F1
#
_cell.length_a   1.000
_cell.length_b   1.000
_cell.length_c   1.000
_cell.angle_alpha   90.00
_cell.angle_beta   90.00
_cell.angle_gamma   90.00
#
_symmetry.space_group_name_H-M   'P 1'
#
loop_
_entity.id
_entity.type
_entity.pdbx_description
1 polymer ?
#
loop_
_entity_poly.entity_id
_entity_poly.type
_entity_poly.pdbx_seq_one_letter_code
_entity_poly.pdbx_strand_id
1 'polypeptide(L)'
;MNGYIIVLPTDTQTSERRAYQITRELYNISRPVLIQAEGEAASTVFGIVVHPDGVQNALQVDTDYLINVHPAANLERLVACFPELSNDERYSLSSYVQVNQKFPFGHIVPSDTTIRTQEYMDDNGWFPESPEGEI
;
A
#
# COMPACT_ATOMS: atom_id res chain seq x y z
N MET A 1 -12.29 -2.60 -6.35
CA MET A 1 -12.12 -1.64 -7.45
C MET A 1 -10.64 -1.37 -7.59
N ASN A 2 -10.10 -1.54 -8.80
CA ASN A 2 -8.68 -1.33 -9.09
C ASN A 2 -8.38 0.16 -9.28
N GLY A 3 -7.24 0.63 -8.78
CA GLY A 3 -6.79 2.00 -8.95
C GLY A 3 -5.39 2.23 -8.40
N TYR A 4 -5.02 3.50 -8.31
CA TYR A 4 -3.68 3.91 -7.90
C TYR A 4 -3.74 4.90 -6.74
N ILE A 5 -2.92 4.67 -5.72
CA ILE A 5 -2.72 5.62 -4.62
C ILE A 5 -1.34 6.22 -4.75
N ILE A 6 -1.26 7.52 -5.06
CA ILE A 6 0.01 8.25 -5.09
C ILE A 6 0.50 8.41 -3.66
N VAL A 7 1.68 7.87 -3.36
CA VAL A 7 2.26 7.91 -2.02
C VAL A 7 3.15 9.13 -1.90
N LEU A 8 2.72 10.13 -1.14
CA LEU A 8 3.51 11.33 -0.91
C LEU A 8 4.72 11.02 0.00
N PRO A 9 5.88 11.67 -0.19
CA PRO A 9 6.98 11.58 0.77
C PRO A 9 6.60 12.23 2.12
N THR A 10 7.36 11.94 3.16
CA THR A 10 7.33 12.66 4.44
C THR A 10 8.71 13.27 4.71
N ASP A 11 8.82 14.08 5.77
CA ASP A 11 10.12 14.65 6.20
C ASP A 11 11.19 13.60 6.50
N THR A 12 10.79 12.35 6.78
CA THR A 12 11.68 11.27 7.19
C THR A 12 11.79 10.12 6.18
N GLN A 13 10.94 10.08 5.15
CA GLN A 13 10.89 8.96 4.20
C GLN A 13 10.53 9.40 2.78
N THR A 14 11.23 8.81 1.80
CA THR A 14 10.91 8.97 0.37
C THR A 14 9.58 8.31 0.02
N SER A 15 8.97 8.75 -1.08
CA SER A 15 7.75 8.16 -1.65
C SER A 15 7.91 6.65 -1.88
N GLU A 16 9.03 6.22 -2.46
CA GLU A 16 9.39 4.81 -2.70
C GLU A 16 9.42 4.02 -1.39
N ARG A 17 10.15 4.51 -0.39
CA ARG A 17 10.32 3.80 0.89
C ARG A 17 8.99 3.66 1.61
N ARG A 18 8.14 4.69 1.56
CA ARG A 18 6.79 4.64 2.12
C ARG A 18 5.90 3.65 1.38
N ALA A 19 5.89 3.69 0.05
CA ALA A 19 5.09 2.78 -0.78
C ALA A 19 5.47 1.33 -0.47
N TYR A 20 6.77 1.02 -0.46
CA TYR A 20 7.29 -0.30 -0.09
C TYR A 20 6.87 -0.70 1.32
N GLN A 21 7.03 0.18 2.30
CA GLN A 21 6.65 -0.12 3.68
C GLN A 21 5.16 -0.45 3.80
N ILE A 22 4.26 0.34 3.20
CA ILE A 22 2.81 0.10 3.25
C ILE A 22 2.48 -1.29 2.70
N THR A 23 2.91 -1.59 1.46
CA THR A 23 2.58 -2.86 0.81
C THR A 23 3.22 -4.06 1.50
N ARG A 24 4.38 -3.87 2.13
CA ARG A 24 5.08 -4.89 2.92
C ARG A 24 4.39 -5.17 4.24
N GLU A 25 3.94 -4.14 4.96
CA GLU A 25 3.22 -4.35 6.22
C GLU A 25 1.87 -5.02 5.98
N LEU A 26 1.19 -4.73 4.87
CA LEU A 26 -0.02 -5.47 4.46
C LEU A 26 0.27 -6.96 4.26
N TYR A 27 1.43 -7.32 3.67
CA TYR A 27 1.84 -8.72 3.55
C TYR A 27 2.09 -9.35 4.93
N ASN A 28 2.79 -8.62 5.81
CA ASN A 28 3.11 -9.09 7.16
C ASN A 28 1.86 -9.35 8.01
N ILE A 29 0.74 -8.66 7.73
CA ILE A 29 -0.55 -8.93 8.39
C ILE A 29 -1.07 -10.32 8.03
N SER A 30 -0.97 -10.71 6.76
CA SER A 30 -1.37 -12.06 6.32
C SER A 30 -0.35 -13.13 6.65
N ARG A 31 0.94 -12.78 6.66
CA ARG A 31 2.08 -13.67 6.87
C ARG A 31 3.11 -13.00 7.77
N PRO A 32 3.02 -13.14 9.11
CA PRO A 32 4.00 -12.52 10.01
C PRO A 32 5.42 -13.00 9.75
N VAL A 33 6.40 -12.12 9.96
CA VAL A 33 7.83 -12.35 9.66
C VAL A 33 8.37 -13.64 10.28
N LEU A 34 7.90 -14.01 11.48
CA LEU A 34 8.35 -15.20 12.20
C LEU A 34 8.00 -16.54 11.51
N ILE A 35 7.06 -16.54 10.57
CA ILE A 35 6.60 -17.74 9.84
C ILE A 35 6.91 -17.67 8.34
N GLN A 36 7.62 -16.62 7.91
CA GLN A 36 7.99 -16.43 6.51
C GLN A 36 9.19 -17.30 6.15
N ALA A 37 9.16 -17.88 4.95
CA ALA A 37 10.33 -18.49 4.33
C ALA A 37 11.32 -17.42 3.85
N GLU A 38 12.57 -17.81 3.57
CA GLU A 38 13.63 -16.88 3.15
C GLU A 38 13.25 -16.06 1.89
N GLY A 39 12.51 -16.66 0.95
CA GLY A 39 12.04 -15.98 -0.26
C GLY A 39 10.91 -14.97 -0.04
N GLU A 40 10.30 -14.94 1.15
CA GLU A 40 9.17 -14.05 1.45
C GLU A 40 9.62 -12.71 2.05
N ALA A 41 10.91 -12.52 2.30
CA ALA A 41 11.45 -11.30 2.94
C ALA A 41 11.15 -10.01 2.16
N ALA A 42 10.98 -10.12 0.84
CA ALA A 42 10.66 -9.01 -0.06
C ALA A 42 9.21 -9.06 -0.59
N SER A 43 8.38 -10.00 -0.12
CA SER A 43 7.00 -10.13 -0.59
C SER A 43 6.14 -8.93 -0.21
N THR A 44 5.28 -8.51 -1.13
CA THR A 44 4.37 -7.37 -1.01
C THR A 44 2.96 -7.77 -1.46
N VAL A 45 1.94 -6.99 -1.08
CA VAL A 45 0.55 -7.24 -1.50
C VAL A 45 0.22 -6.55 -2.81
N PHE A 46 0.58 -5.28 -2.91
CA PHE A 46 0.35 -4.39 -4.05
C PHE A 46 1.66 -4.06 -4.77
N GLY A 47 1.54 -3.87 -6.09
CA GLY A 47 2.63 -3.41 -6.94
C GLY A 47 2.95 -1.94 -6.69
N ILE A 48 4.20 -1.57 -6.93
CA ILE A 48 4.67 -0.18 -6.87
C ILE A 48 4.96 0.27 -8.31
N VAL A 49 4.39 1.40 -8.68
CA VAL A 49 4.68 2.10 -9.94
C VAL A 49 5.56 3.30 -9.61
N VAL A 50 6.69 3.39 -10.28
CA VAL A 50 7.61 4.52 -10.18
C VAL A 50 7.29 5.50 -11.29
N HIS A 51 7.04 6.76 -10.96
CA HIS A 51 6.83 7.79 -11.95
C HIS A 51 8.15 8.10 -12.70
N PRO A 52 8.13 8.43 -14.01
CA PRO A 52 9.34 8.73 -14.78
C PRO A 52 10.18 9.91 -14.27
N ASP A 53 9.63 10.75 -13.38
CA ASP A 53 10.39 11.81 -12.70
C ASP A 53 11.44 11.27 -11.70
N GLY A 54 11.38 9.98 -11.37
CA GLY A 54 12.28 9.32 -10.43
C GLY A 54 12.06 9.67 -8.96
N VAL A 55 10.99 10.40 -8.64
CA VAL A 55 10.70 10.90 -7.28
C VAL A 55 9.39 10.32 -6.75
N GLN A 56 8.34 10.28 -7.58
CA GLN A 56 7.01 9.88 -7.16
C GLN A 56 6.79 8.38 -7.35
N ASN A 57 6.05 7.78 -6.42
CA ASN A 57 5.68 6.38 -6.44
C ASN A 57 4.18 6.25 -6.12
N ALA A 58 3.53 5.31 -6.78
CA ALA A 58 2.14 4.96 -6.55
C ALA A 58 2.00 3.48 -6.24
N LEU A 59 1.04 3.15 -5.38
CA LEU A 59 0.61 1.78 -5.14
C LEU A 59 -0.50 1.43 -6.14
N GLN A 60 -0.34 0.35 -6.88
CA GLN A 60 -1.41 -0.25 -7.67
C GLN A 60 -2.25 -1.13 -6.77
N VAL A 61 -3.45 -0.67 -6.42
CA VAL A 61 -4.29 -1.27 -5.39
C VAL A 61 -5.58 -1.83 -5.97
N ASP A 62 -6.11 -2.84 -5.29
CA ASP A 62 -7.51 -3.24 -5.41
C ASP A 62 -8.17 -3.04 -4.05
N THR A 63 -9.15 -2.15 -4.00
CA THR A 63 -9.92 -1.85 -2.78
C THR A 63 -10.76 -3.02 -2.30
N ASP A 64 -11.12 -3.96 -3.18
CA ASP A 64 -11.88 -5.15 -2.82
C ASP A 64 -10.95 -6.32 -2.41
N TYR A 65 -9.63 -6.14 -2.51
CA TYR A 65 -8.67 -7.16 -2.11
C TYR A 65 -8.81 -7.48 -0.62
N LEU A 66 -9.08 -8.74 -0.33
CA LEU A 66 -9.26 -9.22 1.03
C LEU A 66 -7.91 -9.52 1.68
N ILE A 67 -7.54 -8.68 2.65
CA ILE A 67 -6.40 -8.90 3.53
C ILE A 67 -6.82 -9.92 4.58
N ASN A 68 -6.14 -11.07 4.61
CA ASN A 68 -6.30 -12.05 5.68
C ASN A 68 -5.46 -11.63 6.88
N VAL A 69 -6.00 -11.72 8.09
CA VAL A 69 -5.32 -11.32 9.31
C VAL A 69 -4.84 -12.57 10.03
N HIS A 70 -3.52 -12.72 10.11
CA HIS A 70 -2.94 -13.79 10.90
C HIS A 70 -3.14 -13.51 12.40
N PRO A 71 -3.44 -14.52 13.24
CA PRO A 71 -3.61 -14.33 14.69
C PRO A 71 -2.41 -13.72 15.43
N ALA A 72 -1.22 -13.79 14.81
CA ALA A 72 0.04 -13.22 15.32
C ALA A 72 0.46 -11.94 14.57
N ALA A 73 -0.43 -11.32 13.79
CA ALA A 73 -0.14 -10.08 13.10
C ALA A 73 0.04 -8.93 14.10
N ASN A 74 1.06 -8.08 13.87
CA ASN A 74 1.22 -6.81 14.57
C ASN A 74 0.85 -5.65 13.64
N LEU A 75 -0.15 -4.87 14.03
CA LEU A 75 -0.68 -3.74 13.26
C LEU A 75 0.03 -2.41 13.53
N GLU A 76 0.85 -2.32 14.58
CA GLU A 76 1.53 -1.08 14.98
C GLU A 76 2.35 -0.51 13.81
N ARG A 77 3.01 -1.38 13.04
CA ARG A 77 3.82 -1.00 11.89
C ARG A 77 2.98 -0.50 10.72
N LEU A 78 1.82 -1.11 10.47
CA LEU A 78 0.88 -0.63 9.45
C LEU A 78 0.33 0.75 9.84
N VAL A 79 -0.13 0.89 11.08
CA VAL A 79 -0.68 2.15 11.61
C VAL A 79 0.35 3.27 11.55
N ALA A 80 1.63 2.97 11.83
CA ALA A 80 2.72 3.94 11.71
C ALA A 80 2.98 4.43 10.28
N CYS A 81 2.51 3.71 9.25
CA CYS A 81 2.65 4.13 7.84
C CYS A 81 1.71 5.29 7.46
N PHE A 82 0.66 5.52 8.27
CA PHE A 82 -0.37 6.53 8.05
C PHE A 82 -0.34 7.59 9.16
N PRO A 83 0.73 8.42 9.24
CA PRO A 83 0.83 9.47 10.24
C PRO A 83 -0.33 10.48 10.19
N GLU A 84 -0.95 10.64 9.03
CA GLU A 84 -2.12 11.48 8.78
C GLU A 84 -3.38 11.04 9.55
N LEU A 85 -3.49 9.77 9.95
CA LEU A 85 -4.64 9.30 10.74
C LEU A 85 -4.59 9.89 12.15
N SER A 86 -5.73 10.42 12.60
CA SER A 86 -5.95 10.82 13.99
C SER A 86 -5.84 9.62 14.94
N ASN A 87 -5.59 9.86 16.24
CA ASN A 87 -5.50 8.79 17.23
C ASN A 87 -6.77 7.92 17.28
N ASP A 88 -7.95 8.53 17.08
CA ASP A 88 -9.23 7.83 17.10
C ASP A 88 -9.40 6.92 15.87
N GLU A 89 -8.95 7.36 14.69
CA GLU A 89 -8.96 6.55 13.46
C GLU A 89 -7.98 5.38 13.58
N ARG A 90 -6.79 5.61 14.14
CA ARG A 90 -5.79 4.56 14.38
C ARG A 90 -6.29 3.49 15.35
N TYR A 91 -6.96 3.92 16.43
CA TYR A 91 -7.56 3.01 17.40
C TYR A 91 -8.68 2.20 16.75
N SER A 92 -9.60 2.87 16.05
CA SER A 92 -10.71 2.24 15.34
C SER A 92 -10.23 1.21 14.32
N LEU A 93 -9.20 1.56 13.54
CA LEU A 93 -8.56 0.68 12.57
C LEU A 93 -7.96 -0.56 13.26
N SER A 94 -7.21 -0.36 14.33
CA SER A 94 -6.58 -1.45 15.09
C SER A 94 -7.63 -2.42 15.68
N SER A 95 -8.68 -1.88 16.30
CA SER A 95 -9.79 -2.68 16.83
C SER A 95 -10.54 -3.43 15.74
N TYR A 96 -10.81 -2.77 14.60
CA TYR A 96 -11.52 -3.40 13.48
C TYR A 96 -10.75 -4.60 12.94
N VAL A 97 -9.45 -4.46 12.70
CA VAL A 97 -8.61 -5.54 12.17
C VAL A 97 -8.40 -6.68 13.18
N GLN A 98 -8.36 -6.39 14.48
CA GLN A 98 -8.26 -7.44 15.51
C GLN A 98 -9.53 -8.30 15.62
N VAL A 99 -10.71 -7.70 15.41
CA VAL A 99 -11.99 -8.41 15.50
C VAL A 99 -12.27 -9.22 14.22
N ASN A 100 -11.80 -8.72 13.07
CA ASN A 100 -12.08 -9.33 11.77
C ASN A 100 -10.89 -10.15 11.28
N GLN A 101 -11.08 -11.46 11.10
CA GLN A 101 -10.03 -12.34 10.53
C GLN A 101 -9.67 -12.02 9.08
N LYS A 102 -10.49 -11.22 8.39
CA LYS A 102 -10.24 -10.71 7.05
C LYS A 102 -10.99 -9.41 6.82
N PHE A 103 -10.45 -8.51 6.04
CA PHE A 103 -11.09 -7.25 5.68
C PHE A 103 -10.70 -6.79 4.28
N PRO A 104 -11.57 -6.06 3.55
CA PRO A 104 -11.21 -5.47 2.27
C PRO A 104 -10.25 -4.28 2.47
N PHE A 105 -9.23 -4.16 1.63
CA PHE A 105 -8.25 -3.07 1.72
C PHE A 105 -8.90 -1.68 1.76
N GLY A 106 -9.98 -1.47 1.00
CA GLY A 106 -10.71 -0.20 0.97
C GLY A 106 -11.24 0.29 2.33
N HIS A 107 -11.42 -0.60 3.32
CA HIS A 107 -11.86 -0.21 4.66
C HIS A 107 -10.77 0.45 5.52
N ILE A 108 -9.51 0.26 5.15
CA ILE A 108 -8.37 0.80 5.89
C ILE A 108 -7.72 1.98 5.17
N VAL A 109 -8.18 2.28 3.95
CA VAL A 109 -7.75 3.44 3.18
C VAL A 109 -8.31 4.69 3.88
N PRO A 110 -7.46 5.66 4.26
CA PRO A 110 -7.91 6.92 4.84
C PRO A 110 -8.94 7.62 3.94
N SER A 111 -9.93 8.28 4.55
CA SER A 111 -11.05 8.88 3.80
C SER A 111 -10.67 10.05 2.90
N ASP A 112 -9.53 10.69 3.16
CA ASP A 112 -8.91 11.75 2.36
C ASP A 112 -8.03 11.21 1.23
N THR A 113 -7.79 9.89 1.19
CA THR A 113 -6.97 9.27 0.16
C THR A 113 -7.70 9.27 -1.17
N THR A 114 -7.07 9.87 -2.19
CA THR A 114 -7.60 9.85 -3.55
C THR A 114 -7.12 8.61 -4.31
N ILE A 115 -8.07 7.79 -4.76
CA ILE A 115 -7.79 6.67 -5.66
C ILE A 115 -7.87 7.16 -7.10
N ARG A 116 -6.74 7.11 -7.82
CA ARG A 116 -6.61 7.52 -9.21
C ARG A 116 -6.99 6.39 -10.16
N THR A 117 -7.61 6.74 -11.27
CA THR A 117 -7.93 5.83 -12.38
C THR A 117 -6.70 5.59 -13.25
N GLN A 118 -6.75 4.55 -14.09
CA GLN A 118 -5.73 4.33 -15.13
C GLN A 118 -5.59 5.57 -16.03
N GLU A 119 -6.71 6.10 -16.52
CA GLU A 119 -6.77 7.30 -17.37
C GLU A 119 -6.03 8.49 -16.76
N TYR A 120 -6.24 8.76 -15.46
CA TYR A 120 -5.49 9.84 -14.77
C TYR A 120 -3.98 9.58 -14.79
N MET A 121 -3.56 8.34 -14.54
CA MET A 121 -2.15 7.99 -14.48
C MET A 121 -1.50 8.13 -15.88
N ASP A 122 -2.20 7.70 -16.93
CA ASP A 122 -1.76 7.86 -18.33
C ASP A 122 -1.63 9.35 -18.69
N ASP A 123 -2.68 10.15 -18.44
CA ASP A 123 -2.72 11.59 -18.73
C ASP A 123 -1.64 12.39 -17.98
N ASN A 124 -1.21 11.89 -16.82
CA ASN A 124 -0.17 12.51 -16.00
C ASN A 124 1.22 11.90 -16.23
N GLY A 125 1.39 11.07 -17.27
CA GLY A 125 2.70 10.58 -17.70
C GLY A 125 3.32 9.51 -16.79
N TRP A 126 2.51 8.79 -16.00
CA TRP A 126 3.00 7.69 -15.17
C TRP A 126 3.44 6.48 -15.99
N PHE A 127 2.88 6.34 -17.19
CA PHE A 127 3.16 5.26 -18.12
C PHE A 127 3.59 5.87 -19.46
N PRO A 128 4.88 6.21 -19.62
CA PRO A 128 5.35 6.72 -20.90
C PRO A 128 5.17 5.64 -21.95
N GLU A 129 4.73 6.02 -23.15
CA GLU A 129 4.72 5.11 -24.28
C GLU A 129 6.14 4.55 -24.44
N SER A 130 6.28 3.23 -24.37
CA SER A 130 7.56 2.61 -24.71
C SER A 130 7.90 3.04 -26.14
N PRO A 131 9.13 3.50 -26.43
CA PRO A 131 9.49 3.84 -27.79
C PRO A 131 9.23 2.61 -28.67
N GLU A 132 8.29 2.72 -29.60
CA GLU A 132 8.03 1.68 -30.58
C GLU A 132 9.32 1.44 -31.37
N GLY A 133 10.04 0.35 -31.07
CA GLY A 133 11.07 -0.17 -31.96
C GLY A 133 12.42 -0.52 -31.32
N GLU A 134 12.47 -1.61 -30.54
CA GLU A 134 13.65 -2.48 -30.56
C GLU A 134 13.19 -3.91 -30.92
N ILE A 135 13.15 -4.17 -32.24
CA ILE A 135 13.25 -5.50 -32.85
C ILE A 135 14.70 -5.78 -33.23
#